data_AF-A0A382JXX2-F1
#
_entry.id   AF-A0A382JXX2-F1
#
_cell.length_a   1.000
_cell.length_b   1.000
_cell.length_c   1.000
_cell.angle_alpha   90.00
_cell.angle_beta   90.00
_cell.angle_gamma   90.00
#
_symmetry.space_group_name_H-M   'P 1'
#
loop_
_entity.id
_entity.type
_entity.pdbx_description
1 polymer ?
#
loop_
_entity_poly.entity_id
_entity_poly.type
_entity_poly.pdbx_seq_one_letter_code
_entity_poly.pdbx_strand_id
1 'polypeptide(L)'
;HLIGKALIQKDFVQAIHLLLSFTSEYDTTQNIALRKMMADKSKYSEALKIIPNRMDLEKIALKEMIEHNNPVKALRALPLSIRRFFVQSYQSFIFNKTLSMSFENGEEVFFPQVNDVCYDKNANLGKFENDPLQRLAIPFVGYSYYKKTRFHYYIEKILKDEEITSKDFFSKEMQEISSEGGFRNSSIKCEDYTVEDDTVSFSLSRGSFATIILREIIKPENPLAAGF
;
A
#
# COMPACT_ATOMS: atom_id res chain seq x y z
N HIS A 1 -2.78 3.29 -3.63
CA HIS A 1 -1.95 4.06 -2.68
C HIS A 1 -2.25 5.56 -2.70
N LEU A 2 -2.57 6.18 -3.85
CA LEU A 2 -2.88 7.62 -3.94
C LEU A 2 -4.00 8.11 -3.00
N ILE A 3 -5.12 7.36 -2.90
CA ILE A 3 -6.18 7.66 -1.92
C ILE A 3 -5.62 7.64 -0.50
N GLY A 4 -4.80 6.64 -0.16
CA GLY A 4 -4.11 6.54 1.12
C GLY A 4 -3.22 7.73 1.43
N LYS A 5 -2.47 8.22 0.43
CA LYS A 5 -1.67 9.45 0.56
C LYS A 5 -2.54 10.65 0.93
N ALA A 6 -3.63 10.86 0.19
CA ALA A 6 -4.56 11.96 0.46
C ALA A 6 -5.19 11.86 1.86
N LEU A 7 -5.54 10.64 2.32
CA LEU A 7 -6.04 10.41 3.68
C LEU A 7 -4.99 10.77 4.75
N ILE A 8 -3.74 10.40 4.56
CA ILE A 8 -2.64 10.72 5.48
C ILE A 8 -2.37 12.23 5.51
N GLN A 9 -2.41 12.90 4.36
CA GLN A 9 -2.30 14.35 4.26
C GLN A 9 -3.56 15.10 4.76
N LYS A 10 -4.60 14.39 5.21
CA LYS A 10 -5.90 14.92 5.65
C LYS A 10 -6.63 15.70 4.55
N ASP A 11 -6.27 15.46 3.30
CA ASP A 11 -6.99 15.98 2.14
C ASP A 11 -8.11 15.00 1.76
N PHE A 12 -9.17 15.03 2.56
CA PHE A 12 -10.34 14.18 2.35
C PHE A 12 -11.10 14.54 1.06
N VAL A 13 -10.99 15.79 0.60
CA VAL A 13 -11.57 16.22 -0.68
C VAL A 13 -10.86 15.51 -1.83
N GLN A 14 -9.52 15.53 -1.83
CA GLN A 14 -8.73 14.82 -2.82
C GLN A 14 -8.91 13.31 -2.74
N ALA A 15 -9.04 12.74 -1.53
CA ALA A 15 -9.32 11.31 -1.37
C ALA A 15 -10.63 10.88 -2.05
N ILE A 16 -11.71 11.66 -1.88
CA ILE A 16 -12.97 11.44 -2.58
C ILE A 16 -12.83 11.68 -4.08
N HIS A 17 -12.15 12.76 -4.47
CA HIS A 17 -11.92 13.06 -5.88
C HIS A 17 -11.19 11.91 -6.59
N LEU A 18 -10.13 11.37 -5.99
CA LEU A 18 -9.40 10.21 -6.50
C LEU A 18 -10.29 8.96 -6.55
N LEU A 19 -11.05 8.66 -5.50
CA LEU A 19 -11.96 7.52 -5.48
C LEU A 19 -12.96 7.56 -6.64
N LEU A 20 -13.51 8.74 -6.92
CA LEU A 20 -14.56 8.91 -7.92
C LEU A 20 -14.03 9.09 -9.35
N SER A 21 -12.94 9.82 -9.53
CA SER A 21 -12.55 10.33 -10.86
C SER A 21 -11.24 9.79 -11.41
N PHE A 22 -10.44 9.06 -10.62
CA PHE A 22 -9.15 8.56 -11.08
C PHE A 22 -9.29 7.51 -12.19
N THR A 23 -8.65 7.75 -13.34
CA THR A 23 -8.66 6.84 -14.50
C THR A 23 -7.29 6.24 -14.76
N SER A 24 -7.26 5.03 -15.28
CA SER A 24 -6.07 4.32 -15.76
C SER A 24 -6.14 4.07 -17.27
N GLU A 25 -4.99 3.77 -17.89
CA GLU A 25 -4.92 3.40 -19.32
C GLU A 25 -5.63 2.07 -19.65
N TYR A 26 -5.85 1.22 -18.64
CA TYR A 26 -6.53 -0.06 -18.76
C TYR A 26 -8.04 0.03 -18.54
N ASP A 27 -8.58 1.22 -18.23
CA ASP A 27 -10.01 1.41 -18.05
C ASP A 27 -10.77 1.36 -19.39
N THR A 28 -11.98 0.82 -19.35
CA THR A 28 -12.88 0.87 -20.50
C THR A 28 -13.28 2.31 -20.81
N THR A 29 -13.58 2.62 -22.08
CA THR A 29 -14.04 3.95 -22.51
C THR A 29 -15.28 4.41 -21.72
N GLN A 30 -16.17 3.48 -21.37
CA GLN A 30 -17.35 3.74 -20.56
C GLN A 30 -16.99 4.18 -19.13
N ASN A 31 -16.07 3.45 -18.47
CA ASN A 31 -15.59 3.83 -17.14
C ASN A 31 -14.89 5.19 -17.16
N ILE A 32 -14.06 5.46 -18.17
CA ILE A 32 -13.38 6.74 -18.33
C ILE A 32 -14.39 7.89 -18.45
N ALA A 33 -15.42 7.74 -19.28
CA ALA A 33 -16.46 8.74 -19.44
C ALA A 33 -17.21 9.00 -18.12
N LEU A 34 -17.56 7.93 -17.39
CA LEU A 34 -18.22 8.04 -16.09
C LEU A 34 -17.33 8.74 -15.05
N ARG A 35 -16.05 8.36 -14.95
CA ARG A 35 -15.10 8.99 -14.01
C ARG A 35 -14.83 10.45 -14.33
N LYS A 36 -14.76 10.82 -15.62
CA LYS A 36 -14.69 12.23 -16.05
C LYS A 36 -15.94 13.01 -15.65
N MET A 37 -17.12 12.40 -15.72
CA MET A 37 -18.35 13.03 -15.23
C MET A 37 -18.33 13.17 -13.70
N MET A 38 -17.88 12.14 -12.97
CA MET A 38 -17.74 12.16 -11.51
C MET A 38 -16.60 13.06 -11.00
N ALA A 39 -15.80 13.67 -11.89
CA ALA A 39 -14.84 14.70 -11.52
C ALA A 39 -15.55 16.04 -11.18
N ASP A 40 -16.74 16.27 -11.74
CA ASP A 40 -17.54 17.48 -11.53
C ASP A 40 -18.67 17.22 -10.52
N LYS A 41 -18.60 17.91 -9.38
CA LYS A 41 -19.60 17.80 -8.30
C LYS A 41 -21.03 18.11 -8.76
N SER A 42 -21.20 19.00 -9.74
CA SER A 42 -22.53 19.36 -10.24
C SER A 42 -23.23 18.19 -10.95
N LYS A 43 -22.45 17.22 -11.46
CA LYS A 43 -22.94 16.05 -12.21
C LYS A 43 -23.12 14.81 -11.36
N TYR A 44 -22.93 14.88 -10.05
CA TYR A 44 -23.03 13.71 -9.17
C TYR A 44 -24.40 13.03 -9.25
N SER A 45 -25.49 13.81 -9.27
CA SER A 45 -26.85 13.29 -9.40
C SER A 45 -27.09 12.57 -10.74
N GLU A 46 -26.43 12.98 -11.80
CA GLU A 46 -26.48 12.31 -13.11
C GLU A 46 -25.64 11.03 -13.11
N ALA A 47 -24.43 11.11 -12.55
CA ALA A 47 -23.54 9.95 -12.38
C ALA A 47 -24.19 8.83 -11.57
N LEU A 48 -24.87 9.15 -10.48
CA LEU A 48 -25.53 8.17 -9.63
C LEU A 48 -26.62 7.37 -10.37
N LYS A 49 -27.23 7.94 -11.42
CA LYS A 49 -28.27 7.25 -12.21
C LYS A 49 -27.68 6.19 -13.15
N ILE A 50 -26.45 6.38 -13.62
CA ILE A 50 -25.83 5.53 -14.64
C ILE A 50 -24.66 4.68 -14.10
N ILE A 51 -24.22 4.91 -12.87
CA ILE A 51 -23.11 4.17 -12.26
C ILE A 51 -23.44 2.67 -12.19
N PRO A 52 -22.55 1.79 -12.69
CA PRO A 52 -22.80 0.35 -12.69
C PRO A 52 -22.75 -0.23 -11.27
N ASN A 53 -23.48 -1.33 -11.04
CA ASN A 53 -23.53 -2.00 -9.73
C ASN A 53 -22.18 -2.55 -9.24
N ARG A 54 -21.20 -2.72 -10.13
CA ARG A 54 -19.84 -3.19 -9.80
C ARG A 54 -18.96 -2.09 -9.17
N MET A 55 -19.39 -0.83 -9.19
CA MET A 55 -18.69 0.32 -8.59
C MET A 55 -19.38 0.70 -7.27
N ASP A 56 -19.44 -0.26 -6.35
CA ASP A 56 -20.14 -0.15 -5.07
C ASP A 56 -19.53 0.93 -4.17
N LEU A 57 -18.20 1.00 -4.09
CA LEU A 57 -17.48 2.00 -3.30
C LEU A 57 -17.74 3.42 -3.80
N GLU A 58 -17.63 3.64 -5.11
CA GLU A 58 -17.92 4.93 -5.73
C GLU A 58 -19.39 5.30 -5.55
N LYS A 59 -20.31 4.35 -5.70
CA LYS A 59 -21.74 4.57 -5.50
C LYS A 59 -22.07 4.99 -4.06
N ILE A 60 -21.48 4.36 -3.06
CA ILE A 60 -21.62 4.74 -1.65
C ILE A 60 -21.11 6.18 -1.44
N ALA A 61 -19.89 6.46 -1.91
CA ALA A 61 -19.27 7.77 -1.75
C ALA A 61 -20.08 8.87 -2.45
N LEU A 62 -20.58 8.62 -3.67
CA LEU A 62 -21.41 9.57 -4.41
C LEU A 62 -22.70 9.91 -3.67
N LYS A 63 -23.42 8.88 -3.19
CA LYS A 63 -24.68 9.08 -2.47
C LYS A 63 -24.47 9.96 -1.25
N GLU A 64 -23.47 9.66 -0.43
CA GLU A 64 -23.15 10.45 0.76
C GLU A 64 -22.71 11.88 0.43
N MET A 65 -21.96 12.07 -0.66
CA MET A 65 -21.57 13.41 -1.11
C MET A 65 -22.75 14.23 -1.62
N ILE A 66 -23.73 13.62 -2.27
CA ILE A 66 -24.96 14.30 -2.71
C ILE A 66 -25.80 14.72 -1.49
N GLU A 67 -25.98 13.82 -0.53
CA GLU A 67 -26.84 14.06 0.63
C GLU A 67 -26.24 15.04 1.64
N HIS A 68 -24.93 14.97 1.87
CA HIS A 68 -24.28 15.68 2.98
C HIS A 68 -23.18 16.65 2.56
N ASN A 69 -22.68 16.57 1.32
CA ASN A 69 -21.53 17.33 0.82
C ASN A 69 -20.33 17.32 1.79
N ASN A 70 -20.10 16.18 2.45
CA ASN A 70 -19.09 16.02 3.49
C ASN A 70 -18.15 14.83 3.15
N PRO A 71 -16.90 15.11 2.72
CA PRO A 71 -15.96 14.06 2.34
C PRO A 71 -15.63 13.06 3.44
N VAL A 72 -15.47 13.50 4.69
CA VAL A 72 -15.18 12.62 5.82
C VAL A 72 -16.34 11.64 6.06
N LYS A 73 -17.58 12.14 5.99
CA LYS A 73 -18.77 11.30 6.12
C LYS A 73 -18.88 10.29 4.98
N ALA A 74 -18.64 10.72 3.73
CA ALA A 74 -18.63 9.84 2.57
C ALA A 74 -17.56 8.74 2.67
N LEU A 75 -16.35 9.07 3.09
CA LEU A 75 -15.29 8.09 3.32
C LEU A 75 -15.65 7.11 4.45
N ARG A 76 -16.28 7.59 5.53
CA ARG A 76 -16.73 6.76 6.65
C ARG A 76 -17.83 5.77 6.31
N ALA A 77 -18.66 6.07 5.31
CA ALA A 77 -19.67 5.15 4.83
C ALA A 77 -19.08 3.92 4.12
N LEU A 78 -17.83 4.00 3.66
CA LEU A 78 -17.13 2.85 3.09
C LEU A 78 -16.85 1.78 4.17
N PRO A 79 -16.79 0.49 3.78
CA PRO A 79 -16.40 -0.58 4.70
C PRO A 79 -15.08 -0.27 5.40
N LEU A 80 -14.99 -0.61 6.69
CA LEU A 80 -13.79 -0.32 7.50
C LEU A 80 -12.53 -0.96 6.92
N SER A 81 -12.65 -2.16 6.34
CA SER A 81 -11.56 -2.86 5.66
C SER A 81 -10.99 -2.04 4.49
N ILE A 82 -11.85 -1.43 3.68
CA ILE A 82 -11.45 -0.62 2.52
C ILE A 82 -10.77 0.68 2.96
N ARG A 83 -11.33 1.35 3.98
CA ARG A 83 -10.72 2.55 4.56
C ARG A 83 -9.29 2.29 5.04
N ARG A 84 -9.10 1.19 5.79
CA ARG A 84 -7.77 0.76 6.25
C ARG A 84 -6.88 0.33 5.10
N PHE A 85 -7.42 -0.35 4.11
CA PHE A 85 -6.70 -0.78 2.92
C PHE A 85 -6.07 0.37 2.15
N PHE A 86 -6.74 1.53 2.04
CA PHE A 86 -6.15 2.71 1.40
C PHE A 86 -4.88 3.17 2.11
N VAL A 87 -4.91 3.29 3.44
CA VAL A 87 -3.74 3.67 4.25
C VAL A 87 -2.63 2.62 4.14
N GLN A 88 -2.97 1.34 4.29
CA GLN A 88 -2.03 0.23 4.18
C GLN A 88 -1.38 0.13 2.79
N SER A 89 -2.12 0.45 1.73
CA SER A 89 -1.59 0.52 0.38
C SER A 89 -0.51 1.61 0.25
N TYR A 90 -0.68 2.72 0.95
CA TYR A 90 0.30 3.81 0.95
C TYR A 90 1.52 3.49 1.83
N GLN A 91 1.31 2.85 3.00
CA GLN A 91 2.42 2.31 3.79
C GLN A 91 3.24 1.28 2.99
N SER A 92 2.58 0.44 2.20
CA SER A 92 3.24 -0.53 1.32
C SER A 92 4.05 0.14 0.21
N PHE A 93 3.56 1.24 -0.35
CA PHE A 93 4.33 2.06 -1.30
C PHE A 93 5.62 2.60 -0.65
N ILE A 94 5.53 3.18 0.55
CA ILE A 94 6.69 3.70 1.28
C ILE A 94 7.67 2.56 1.62
N PHE A 95 7.17 1.41 2.05
CA PHE A 95 7.98 0.23 2.33
C PHE A 95 8.75 -0.24 1.09
N ASN A 96 8.09 -0.39 -0.05
CA ASN A 96 8.73 -0.83 -1.29
C ASN A 96 9.79 0.17 -1.76
N LYS A 97 9.50 1.47 -1.66
CA LYS A 97 10.47 2.54 -1.98
C LYS A 97 11.66 2.53 -1.02
N THR A 98 11.42 2.24 0.28
CA THR A 98 12.49 2.09 1.29
C THR A 98 13.39 0.91 0.93
N LEU A 99 12.83 -0.25 0.62
CA LEU A 99 13.59 -1.44 0.26
C LEU A 99 14.44 -1.19 -0.99
N SER A 100 13.84 -0.62 -2.04
CA SER A 100 14.51 -0.32 -3.31
C SER A 100 15.65 0.67 -3.11
N MET A 101 15.37 1.80 -2.44
CA MET A 101 16.38 2.84 -2.20
C MET A 101 17.51 2.35 -1.30
N SER A 102 17.21 1.50 -0.30
CA SER A 102 18.25 0.91 0.55
C SER A 102 19.17 0.00 -0.27
N PHE A 103 18.59 -0.89 -1.06
CA PHE A 103 19.34 -1.82 -1.92
C PHE A 103 20.22 -1.09 -2.94
N GLU A 104 19.69 -0.07 -3.63
CA GLU A 104 20.43 0.75 -4.60
C GLU A 104 21.62 1.50 -3.97
N ASN A 105 21.55 1.81 -2.68
CA ASN A 105 22.63 2.48 -1.95
C ASN A 105 23.59 1.48 -1.27
N GLY A 106 23.49 0.19 -1.58
CA GLY A 106 24.41 -0.84 -1.11
C GLY A 106 24.11 -1.37 0.30
N GLU A 107 22.93 -1.10 0.85
CA GLU A 107 22.51 -1.73 2.11
C GLU A 107 22.25 -3.23 1.89
N GLU A 108 22.70 -4.04 2.85
CA GLU A 108 22.31 -5.45 2.91
C GLU A 108 20.82 -5.56 3.25
N VAL A 109 19.98 -6.10 2.37
CA VAL A 109 18.52 -6.20 2.57
C VAL A 109 18.01 -7.64 2.63
N PHE A 110 18.87 -8.63 2.43
CA PHE A 110 18.49 -10.04 2.47
C PHE A 110 18.77 -10.64 3.84
N PHE A 111 19.87 -10.24 4.47
CA PHE A 111 20.31 -10.79 5.74
C PHE A 111 20.35 -9.74 6.85
N PRO A 112 19.99 -10.12 8.09
CA PRO A 112 20.08 -9.23 9.23
C PRO A 112 21.54 -8.98 9.66
N GLN A 113 21.79 -7.78 10.18
CA GLN A 113 23.07 -7.37 10.74
C GLN A 113 22.95 -7.08 12.25
N VAL A 114 24.09 -6.88 12.91
CA VAL A 114 24.14 -6.50 14.33
C VAL A 114 23.26 -5.27 14.57
N ASN A 115 22.40 -5.36 15.59
CA ASN A 115 21.37 -4.36 15.98
C ASN A 115 20.13 -4.27 15.08
N ASP A 116 20.02 -5.04 13.99
CA ASP A 116 18.78 -5.10 13.22
C ASP A 116 17.65 -5.74 14.03
N VAL A 117 16.42 -5.37 13.67
CA VAL A 117 15.21 -6.03 14.16
C VAL A 117 14.89 -7.18 13.21
N CYS A 118 14.56 -8.33 13.77
CA CYS A 118 14.34 -9.56 13.01
C CYS A 118 13.08 -10.28 13.48
N TYR A 119 12.50 -11.06 12.58
CA TYR A 119 11.56 -12.12 12.93
C TYR A 119 12.30 -13.42 13.17
N ASP A 120 12.06 -14.07 14.31
CA ASP A 120 12.54 -15.43 14.58
C ASP A 120 11.73 -16.48 13.76
N LYS A 121 12.08 -17.76 13.95
CA LYS A 121 11.38 -18.90 13.31
C LYS A 121 9.89 -19.01 13.69
N ASN A 122 9.48 -18.43 14.81
CA ASN A 122 8.11 -18.40 15.32
C ASN A 122 7.38 -17.10 14.96
N ALA A 123 7.98 -16.25 14.13
CA ALA A 123 7.48 -14.91 13.77
C ALA A 123 7.38 -13.92 14.93
N ASN A 124 8.16 -14.09 15.99
CA ASN A 124 8.34 -13.09 17.04
C ASN A 124 9.38 -12.05 16.62
N LEU A 125 9.14 -10.79 16.96
CA LEU A 125 10.09 -9.71 16.73
C LEU A 125 11.13 -9.66 17.86
N GLY A 126 12.40 -9.57 17.47
CA GLY A 126 13.53 -9.44 18.39
C GLY A 126 14.70 -8.71 17.74
N LYS A 127 15.79 -8.53 18.50
CA LYS A 127 17.06 -8.09 17.92
C LYS A 127 17.77 -9.27 17.26
N PHE A 128 18.66 -8.98 16.32
CA PHE A 128 19.50 -9.99 15.73
C PHE A 128 20.44 -10.60 16.79
N GLU A 129 20.47 -11.93 16.88
CA GLU A 129 21.19 -12.72 17.88
C GLU A 129 22.16 -13.73 17.21
N ASN A 130 22.57 -13.47 15.97
CA ASN A 130 23.39 -14.37 15.14
C ASN A 130 22.73 -15.74 14.84
N ASP A 131 21.40 -15.81 14.88
CA ASP A 131 20.66 -16.99 14.44
C ASP A 131 20.42 -16.91 12.92
N PRO A 132 20.91 -17.87 12.11
CA PRO A 132 20.73 -17.88 10.66
C PRO A 132 19.26 -18.03 10.22
N LEU A 133 18.36 -18.44 11.11
CA LEU A 133 16.92 -18.53 10.85
C LEU A 133 16.20 -17.18 11.05
N GLN A 134 16.87 -16.19 11.65
CA GLN A 134 16.30 -14.86 11.81
C GLN A 134 16.21 -14.13 10.46
N ARG A 135 15.08 -13.49 10.24
CA ARG A 135 14.79 -12.75 9.01
C ARG A 135 14.73 -11.27 9.28
N LEU A 136 15.44 -10.50 8.47
CA LEU A 136 15.49 -9.05 8.57
C LEU A 136 14.09 -8.44 8.49
N ALA A 137 13.77 -7.59 9.46
CA ALA A 137 12.51 -6.89 9.56
C ALA A 137 12.72 -5.39 9.36
N ILE A 138 12.17 -4.84 8.27
CA ILE A 138 12.22 -3.42 7.95
C ILE A 138 10.99 -2.74 8.57
N PRO A 139 11.14 -1.53 9.15
CA PRO A 139 10.00 -0.80 9.70
C PRO A 139 8.91 -0.55 8.66
N PHE A 140 7.68 -0.86 9.05
CA PHE A 140 6.48 -0.45 8.35
C PHE A 140 6.00 0.86 8.98
N VAL A 141 6.04 1.95 8.23
CA VAL A 141 5.86 3.30 8.77
C VAL A 141 4.46 3.51 9.34
N GLY A 142 4.36 4.22 10.45
CA GLY A 142 3.13 4.62 11.13
C GLY A 142 3.44 5.69 12.19
N TYR A 143 2.47 6.09 13.01
CA TYR A 143 2.64 7.26 13.88
C TYR A 143 3.69 7.06 14.99
N SER A 144 3.99 5.83 15.36
CA SER A 144 4.99 5.47 16.38
C SER A 144 5.97 4.40 15.89
N TYR A 145 6.25 4.35 14.59
CA TYR A 145 7.19 3.36 14.05
C TYR A 145 8.59 3.48 14.67
N TYR A 146 9.29 2.34 14.69
CA TYR A 146 10.62 2.22 15.28
C TYR A 146 11.71 2.86 14.40
N LYS A 147 12.39 3.90 14.94
CA LYS A 147 13.39 4.68 14.21
C LYS A 147 14.85 4.23 14.40
N LYS A 148 15.14 3.36 15.37
CA LYS A 148 16.53 2.96 15.71
C LYS A 148 17.01 1.81 14.83
N THR A 149 17.10 2.07 13.53
CA THR A 149 17.41 1.11 12.46
C THR A 149 18.08 1.85 11.31
N ARG A 150 18.98 1.18 10.59
CA ARG A 150 19.65 1.75 9.41
C ARG A 150 18.69 2.16 8.29
N PHE A 151 17.49 1.57 8.24
CA PHE A 151 16.47 1.95 7.26
C PHE A 151 15.80 3.30 7.54
N HIS A 152 15.97 3.86 8.75
CA HIS A 152 15.30 5.09 9.15
C HIS A 152 15.65 6.28 8.26
N TYR A 153 16.93 6.40 7.85
CA TYR A 153 17.38 7.44 6.94
C TYR A 153 16.58 7.45 5.62
N TYR A 154 16.40 6.27 5.03
CA TYR A 154 15.66 6.11 3.77
C TYR A 154 14.17 6.43 3.93
N ILE A 155 13.56 5.95 5.02
CA ILE A 155 12.16 6.26 5.35
C ILE A 155 11.99 7.77 5.52
N GLU A 156 12.86 8.44 6.29
CA GLU A 156 12.79 9.88 6.53
C GLU A 156 12.90 10.69 5.23
N LYS A 157 13.84 10.32 4.34
CA LYS A 157 13.96 10.94 3.02
C LYS A 157 12.68 10.78 2.20
N ILE A 158 12.10 9.57 2.16
CA ILE A 158 10.83 9.31 1.45
C ILE A 158 9.69 10.14 2.04
N LEU A 159 9.54 10.17 3.36
CA LEU A 159 8.49 10.96 4.01
C LEU A 159 8.62 12.46 3.67
N LYS A 160 9.86 12.98 3.64
CA LYS A 160 10.14 14.36 3.24
C LYS A 160 9.75 14.62 1.77
N ASP A 161 10.14 13.75 0.86
CA ASP A 161 9.81 13.88 -0.57
C ASP A 161 8.29 13.76 -0.83
N GLU A 162 7.60 12.97 -0.02
CA GLU A 162 6.14 12.83 -0.07
C GLU A 162 5.40 13.92 0.73
N GLU A 163 6.13 14.88 1.30
CA GLU A 163 5.60 16.02 2.08
C GLU A 163 4.71 15.59 3.27
N ILE A 164 5.14 14.56 4.00
CA ILE A 164 4.43 14.03 5.16
C ILE A 164 5.39 13.74 6.33
N THR A 165 4.83 13.56 7.52
CA THR A 165 5.55 13.11 8.71
C THR A 165 4.95 11.82 9.24
N SER A 166 5.67 11.13 10.13
CA SER A 166 5.11 9.93 10.77
C SER A 166 3.84 10.24 11.56
N LYS A 167 3.72 11.44 12.16
CA LYS A 167 2.55 11.83 12.95
C LYS A 167 1.26 11.90 12.13
N ASP A 168 1.36 12.05 10.81
CA ASP A 168 0.21 12.12 9.91
C ASP A 168 -0.50 10.76 9.74
N PHE A 169 0.16 9.66 10.12
CA PHE A 169 -0.48 8.35 10.24
C PHE A 169 -1.45 8.25 11.42
N PHE A 170 -1.59 9.30 12.22
CA PHE A 170 -2.65 9.46 13.21
C PHE A 170 -3.67 10.52 12.73
N SER A 171 -4.91 10.09 12.49
CA SER A 171 -6.02 11.00 12.11
C SER A 171 -6.99 11.15 13.28
N LYS A 172 -7.22 12.38 13.72
CA LYS A 172 -8.24 12.68 14.75
C LYS A 172 -9.65 12.60 14.15
N GLU A 173 -9.77 13.03 12.90
CA GLU A 173 -11.00 13.09 12.13
C GLU A 173 -11.50 11.70 11.79
N MET A 174 -10.61 10.73 11.59
CA MET A 174 -10.88 9.32 11.29
C MET A 174 -9.92 8.39 12.07
N GLN A 175 -10.12 8.25 13.38
CA GLN A 175 -9.23 7.43 14.22
C GLN A 175 -9.12 5.97 13.75
N GLU A 176 -10.18 5.43 13.16
CA GLU A 176 -10.25 4.04 12.71
C GLU A 176 -9.28 3.66 11.58
N ILE A 177 -8.71 4.65 10.89
CA ILE A 177 -7.67 4.49 9.86
C ILE A 177 -6.26 4.82 10.36
N SER A 178 -6.12 5.26 11.61
CA SER A 178 -4.80 5.54 12.19
C SER A 178 -3.98 4.25 12.25
N SER A 179 -2.69 4.36 11.96
CA SER A 179 -1.79 3.20 11.93
C SER A 179 -0.53 3.45 12.75
N GLU A 180 -0.32 2.59 13.75
CA GLU A 180 0.84 2.64 14.64
C GLU A 180 2.16 2.41 13.88
N GLY A 181 2.09 1.63 12.81
CA GLY A 181 3.23 1.09 12.09
C GLY A 181 3.53 -0.33 12.56
N GLY A 182 4.76 -0.78 12.35
CA GLY A 182 5.21 -2.10 12.75
C GLY A 182 6.46 -2.49 12.00
N PHE A 183 6.54 -3.76 11.62
CA PHE A 183 7.65 -4.30 10.84
C PHE A 183 7.12 -5.24 9.75
N ARG A 184 7.93 -5.44 8.72
CA ARG A 184 7.67 -6.39 7.64
C ARG A 184 8.99 -7.01 7.18
N ASN A 185 8.95 -8.30 6.82
CA ASN A 185 10.13 -8.99 6.28
C ASN A 185 10.64 -8.27 5.02
N SER A 186 11.95 -8.13 4.90
CA SER A 186 12.60 -7.57 3.71
C SER A 186 12.58 -8.53 2.51
N SER A 187 12.57 -9.84 2.77
CA SER A 187 12.62 -10.88 1.75
C SER A 187 11.49 -11.90 1.93
N ILE A 188 11.09 -12.51 0.81
CA ILE A 188 10.11 -13.60 0.78
C ILE A 188 10.85 -14.92 0.92
N LYS A 189 10.40 -15.75 1.86
CA LYS A 189 10.86 -17.14 1.96
C LYS A 189 10.14 -17.98 0.90
N CYS A 190 10.93 -18.52 -0.04
CA CYS A 190 10.50 -19.46 -1.07
C CYS A 190 11.15 -20.81 -0.81
N GLU A 191 10.35 -21.86 -0.64
CA GLU A 191 10.78 -23.21 -0.28
C GLU A 191 10.17 -24.24 -1.25
N ASP A 192 10.61 -25.49 -1.16
CA ASP A 192 10.06 -26.64 -1.91
C ASP A 192 9.86 -26.36 -3.40
N TYR A 193 10.86 -25.75 -4.04
CA TYR A 193 10.74 -25.33 -5.42
C TYR A 193 11.22 -26.38 -6.42
N THR A 194 10.49 -26.52 -7.51
CA THR A 194 10.85 -27.35 -8.68
C THR A 194 10.62 -26.57 -9.97
N VAL A 195 11.43 -26.87 -10.98
CA VAL A 195 11.33 -26.30 -12.33
C VAL A 195 11.33 -27.46 -13.30
N GLU A 196 10.24 -27.63 -14.02
CA GLU A 196 10.06 -28.64 -15.07
C GLU A 196 9.54 -27.94 -16.33
N ASP A 197 10.39 -27.78 -17.34
CA ASP A 197 10.12 -27.03 -18.57
C ASP A 197 9.57 -25.61 -18.31
N ASP A 198 8.27 -25.40 -18.56
CA ASP A 198 7.56 -24.13 -18.36
C ASP A 198 6.77 -24.06 -17.04
N THR A 199 6.85 -25.12 -16.23
CA THR A 199 6.14 -25.25 -14.96
C THR A 199 7.08 -25.02 -13.79
N VAL A 200 6.72 -24.06 -12.93
CA VAL A 200 7.40 -23.81 -11.66
C VAL A 200 6.45 -24.10 -10.51
N SER A 201 6.92 -24.87 -9.53
CA SER A 201 6.21 -25.11 -8.26
C SER A 201 7.05 -24.57 -7.12
N PHE A 202 6.42 -23.99 -6.10
CA PHE A 202 7.10 -23.48 -4.91
C PHE A 202 6.11 -23.19 -3.76
N SER A 203 6.64 -23.20 -2.53
CA SER A 203 5.92 -22.84 -1.30
C SER A 203 6.32 -21.43 -0.85
N LEU A 204 5.33 -20.57 -0.56
CA LEU A 204 5.56 -19.22 -0.04
C LEU A 204 4.96 -19.03 1.35
N SER A 205 5.63 -18.21 2.16
CA SER A 205 5.09 -17.75 3.44
C SER A 205 3.80 -16.92 3.27
N ARG A 206 2.87 -17.04 4.21
CA ARG A 206 1.59 -16.28 4.20
C ARG A 206 1.83 -14.78 4.03
N GLY A 207 1.02 -14.13 3.19
CA GLY A 207 1.15 -12.71 2.87
C GLY A 207 2.16 -12.37 1.77
N SER A 208 2.74 -13.39 1.13
CA SER A 208 3.57 -13.26 -0.08
C SER A 208 2.71 -13.45 -1.33
N PHE A 209 3.13 -12.87 -2.45
CA PHE A 209 2.47 -13.00 -3.75
C PHE A 209 3.36 -13.78 -4.71
N ALA A 210 2.82 -14.81 -5.35
CA ALA A 210 3.54 -15.62 -6.34
C ALA A 210 4.05 -14.76 -7.51
N THR A 211 3.33 -13.71 -7.87
CA THR A 211 3.71 -12.73 -8.88
C THR A 211 5.07 -12.08 -8.61
N ILE A 212 5.46 -11.88 -7.35
CA ILE A 212 6.78 -11.33 -7.01
C ILE A 212 7.89 -12.31 -7.39
N ILE A 213 7.72 -13.60 -7.11
CA ILE A 213 8.71 -14.63 -7.47
C ILE A 213 8.77 -14.82 -8.99
N LEU A 214 7.61 -14.90 -9.65
CA LEU A 214 7.54 -15.04 -11.10
C LEU A 214 8.19 -13.85 -11.82
N ARG A 215 7.99 -12.61 -11.33
CA ARG A 215 8.67 -11.43 -11.86
C ARG A 215 10.20 -11.55 -11.76
N GLU A 216 10.73 -12.09 -10.68
CA GLU A 216 12.18 -12.28 -10.50
C GLU A 216 12.77 -13.43 -11.32
N ILE A 217 11.96 -14.45 -11.66
CA ILE A 217 12.35 -15.55 -12.56
C ILE A 217 12.31 -15.10 -14.03
N ILE A 218 11.19 -14.50 -14.46
CA ILE A 218 10.94 -14.13 -15.86
C ILE A 218 11.73 -12.88 -16.26
N LYS A 219 11.92 -11.94 -15.33
CA LYS A 219 12.58 -10.64 -15.56
C LYS A 219 12.08 -9.92 -16.82
N PRO A 220 10.75 -9.70 -16.96
CA PRO A 220 10.21 -9.02 -18.14
C PRO A 220 10.71 -7.57 -18.21
N GLU A 221 10.98 -7.08 -19.42
CA GLU A 221 11.36 -5.67 -19.63
C GLU A 221 10.29 -4.69 -19.13
N ASN A 222 9.01 -5.05 -19.32
CA ASN A 222 7.87 -4.31 -18.80
C ASN A 222 7.02 -5.22 -17.88
N PRO A 223 7.25 -5.17 -16.55
CA PRO A 223 6.50 -5.97 -15.59
C PRO A 223 4.99 -5.74 -15.64
N LEU A 224 4.53 -4.50 -15.81
CA LEU A 224 3.10 -4.16 -15.84
C LEU A 224 2.40 -4.80 -17.04
N ALA A 225 3.00 -4.69 -18.23
CA ALA A 225 2.47 -5.32 -19.45
C ALA A 225 2.48 -6.85 -19.37
N ALA A 226 3.40 -7.43 -18.60
CA ALA A 226 3.48 -8.86 -18.33
C ALA A 226 2.56 -9.34 -17.19
N GLY A 227 1.78 -8.44 -16.57
CA GLY A 227 0.80 -8.78 -15.54
C GLY A 227 1.34 -8.82 -14.11
N PHE A 228 2.46 -8.16 -13.83
CA PHE A 228 3.08 -8.06 -12.49
C PHE A 228 2.85 -6.71 -11.82
#